data_AF-A0A935CQG5-F1
#
_entry.id   AF-A0A935CQG5-F1
#
_cell.length_a   1.000
_cell.length_b   1.000
_cell.length_c   1.000
_cell.angle_alpha   90.00
_cell.angle_beta   90.00
_cell.angle_gamma   90.00
#
_symmetry.space_group_name_H-M   'P 1'
#
loop_
_entity.id
_entity.type
_entity.pdbx_description
1 polymer ?
#
loop_
_entity_poly.entity_id
_entity_poly.type
_entity_poly.pdbx_seq_one_letter_code
_entity_poly.pdbx_strand_id
1 'polypeptide(L)'
;MPIYHIFDADSFTLAAERYAAVLDLRQDYVQARPEAAVIFDFLQHHWPKLANSFDSPLIPSTNNTVERVIGRFDQHYQNFCGFESIADAQCYLAVFEKLYRFTPFSQDAQPSVRGKSPLQLAGYDTSQLPMTTITAGLSIVWPVQTQEAPLVPSL
;
A
#
# COMPACT_ATOMS: atom_id res chain seq x y z
N MET A 1 26.93 -8.08 -4.17
CA MET A 1 25.51 -8.26 -4.50
C MET A 1 24.72 -7.08 -3.92
N PRO A 2 23.84 -6.41 -4.67
CA PRO A 2 23.01 -5.32 -4.12
C PRO A 2 21.88 -5.83 -3.22
N ILE A 3 21.61 -5.12 -2.12
CA ILE A 3 20.63 -5.52 -1.08
C ILE A 3 19.21 -5.69 -1.64
N TYR A 4 18.79 -4.87 -2.60
CA TYR A 4 17.43 -4.91 -3.15
C TYR A 4 17.10 -6.22 -3.87
N HIS A 5 18.11 -6.95 -4.37
CA HIS A 5 17.88 -8.25 -5.03
C HIS A 5 17.31 -9.31 -4.10
N ILE A 6 17.41 -9.16 -2.78
CA ILE A 6 16.70 -10.03 -1.82
C ILE A 6 15.20 -10.01 -2.13
N PHE A 7 14.66 -8.84 -2.43
CA PHE A 7 13.22 -8.61 -2.61
C PHE A 7 12.74 -8.83 -4.05
N ASP A 8 13.65 -8.92 -5.02
CA ASP A 8 13.37 -9.35 -6.39
C ASP A 8 13.35 -10.90 -6.53
N ALA A 9 13.22 -11.63 -5.43
CA ALA A 9 13.17 -13.09 -5.45
C ALA A 9 11.73 -13.58 -5.62
N ASP A 10 11.52 -14.51 -6.56
CA ASP A 10 10.20 -15.08 -6.86
C ASP A 10 9.73 -16.12 -5.83
N SER A 11 10.57 -16.47 -4.84
CA SER A 11 10.23 -17.41 -3.78
C SER A 11 10.96 -17.09 -2.48
N PHE A 12 10.39 -17.51 -1.36
CA PHE A 12 11.02 -17.39 -0.05
C PHE A 12 12.41 -18.05 0.00
N THR A 13 12.57 -19.23 -0.58
CA THR A 13 13.85 -19.96 -0.55
C THR A 13 14.97 -19.14 -1.20
N LEU A 14 14.72 -18.61 -2.40
CA LEU A 14 15.69 -17.77 -3.10
C LEU A 14 15.96 -16.47 -2.33
N ALA A 15 14.93 -15.87 -1.73
CA ALA A 15 15.07 -14.67 -0.91
C ALA A 15 15.97 -14.93 0.31
N ALA A 16 15.80 -16.08 0.98
CA ALA A 16 16.58 -16.48 2.15
C ALA A 16 18.05 -16.72 1.81
N GLU A 17 18.34 -17.38 0.67
CA GLU A 17 19.70 -17.56 0.17
C GLU A 17 20.38 -16.22 -0.11
N ARG A 18 19.67 -15.32 -0.80
CA ARG A 18 20.15 -13.96 -1.11
C ARG A 18 20.36 -13.13 0.15
N TYR A 19 19.47 -13.24 1.14
CA TYR A 19 19.59 -12.60 2.44
C TYR A 19 20.85 -13.05 3.18
N ALA A 20 21.11 -14.36 3.25
CA ALA A 20 22.32 -14.90 3.84
C ALA A 20 23.58 -14.38 3.13
N ALA A 21 23.60 -14.42 1.80
CA ALA A 21 24.72 -13.90 1.00
C ALA A 21 24.97 -12.41 1.23
N VAL A 22 23.93 -11.61 1.48
CA VAL A 22 24.09 -10.19 1.85
C VAL A 22 24.67 -10.06 3.26
N LEU A 23 24.20 -10.84 4.24
CA LEU A 23 24.73 -10.78 5.61
C LEU A 23 26.21 -11.18 5.70
N ASP A 24 26.66 -12.12 4.88
CA ASP A 24 28.08 -12.51 4.82
C ASP A 24 29.00 -11.34 4.41
N LEU A 25 28.47 -10.35 3.67
CA LEU A 25 29.20 -9.14 3.29
C LEU A 25 29.31 -8.10 4.41
N ARG A 26 28.64 -8.31 5.55
CA ARG A 26 28.56 -7.32 6.64
C ARG A 26 29.93 -6.85 7.10
N GLN A 27 30.85 -7.78 7.34
CA GLN A 27 32.16 -7.45 7.89
C GLN A 27 32.93 -6.50 6.95
N ASP A 28 33.00 -6.84 5.67
CA ASP A 28 33.73 -6.06 4.67
C ASP A 28 33.13 -4.66 4.50
N TYR A 29 31.81 -4.55 4.46
CA TYR A 29 31.12 -3.26 4.32
C TYR A 29 31.23 -2.38 5.55
N VAL A 30 31.11 -2.95 6.76
CA VAL A 30 31.21 -2.18 8.02
C VAL A 30 32.65 -1.73 8.26
N GLN A 31 33.65 -2.53 7.86
CA GLN A 31 35.05 -2.11 7.91
C GLN A 31 35.34 -0.94 6.96
N ALA A 32 34.81 -0.98 5.73
CA ALA A 32 34.97 0.11 4.78
C ALA A 32 34.13 1.36 5.15
N ARG A 33 32.94 1.15 5.73
CA ARG A 33 31.99 2.19 6.08
C ARG A 33 31.21 1.83 7.34
N PRO A 34 31.63 2.33 8.52
CA PRO A 34 30.98 2.00 9.79
C PRO A 34 29.48 2.31 9.83
N GLU A 35 29.02 3.36 9.14
CA GLU A 35 27.58 3.69 9.09
C GLU A 35 26.73 2.60 8.43
N ALA A 36 27.32 1.73 7.59
CA ALA A 36 26.59 0.64 6.95
C ALA A 36 26.05 -0.39 7.95
N ALA A 37 26.58 -0.44 9.18
CA ALA A 37 26.13 -1.35 10.23
C ALA A 37 24.62 -1.23 10.47
N VAL A 38 24.08 -0.01 10.43
CA VAL A 38 22.65 0.25 10.65
C VAL A 38 21.75 -0.47 9.63
N ILE A 39 22.23 -0.64 8.39
CA ILE A 39 21.47 -1.31 7.33
C ILE A 39 21.38 -2.81 7.62
N PHE A 40 22.49 -3.43 8.02
CA PHE A 40 22.53 -4.85 8.38
C PHE A 40 21.72 -5.14 9.65
N ASP A 41 21.79 -4.25 10.65
CA ASP A 41 21.01 -4.39 11.88
C ASP A 41 19.51 -4.24 11.60
N PHE A 42 19.13 -3.27 10.78
CA PHE A 42 17.75 -3.11 10.31
C PHE A 42 17.28 -4.37 9.59
N LEU A 43 18.05 -4.86 8.61
CA LEU A 43 17.66 -6.01 7.80
C LEU A 43 17.47 -7.26 8.68
N GLN A 44 18.39 -7.55 9.60
CA GLN A 44 18.27 -8.68 10.53
C GLN A 44 17.07 -8.54 11.47
N HIS A 45 16.87 -7.35 12.03
CA HIS A 45 15.78 -7.09 12.97
C HIS A 45 14.40 -7.25 12.30
N HIS A 46 14.27 -6.81 11.05
CA HIS A 46 13.00 -6.82 10.33
C HIS A 46 12.78 -8.05 9.45
N TRP A 47 13.80 -8.88 9.24
CA TRP A 47 13.72 -10.07 8.38
C TRP A 47 12.50 -10.97 8.67
N PRO A 48 12.15 -11.32 9.93
CA PRO A 48 10.99 -12.16 10.20
C PRO A 48 9.65 -11.58 9.71
N LYS A 49 9.55 -10.25 9.59
CA LYS A 49 8.36 -9.57 9.06
C LYS A 49 8.42 -9.45 7.54
N LEU A 50 9.58 -9.10 7.01
CA LEU A 50 9.80 -8.94 5.56
C LEU A 50 9.69 -10.28 4.81
N ALA A 51 10.18 -11.36 5.43
CA ALA A 51 10.07 -12.71 4.90
C ALA A 51 8.61 -13.14 4.61
N ASN A 52 7.64 -12.62 5.36
CA ASN A 52 6.22 -12.99 5.21
C ASN A 52 5.58 -12.47 3.91
N SER A 53 6.20 -11.51 3.22
CA SER A 53 5.65 -11.02 1.95
C SER A 53 5.94 -11.97 0.79
N PHE A 54 7.00 -12.76 0.86
CA PHE A 54 7.31 -13.74 -0.19
C PHE A 54 6.24 -14.82 -0.19
N ASP A 55 5.83 -15.25 -1.39
CA ASP A 55 4.81 -16.27 -1.61
C ASP A 55 3.41 -15.94 -1.04
N SER A 56 3.20 -14.71 -0.53
CA SER A 56 1.90 -14.26 -0.02
C SER A 56 1.11 -13.54 -1.13
N PRO A 57 -0.03 -14.08 -1.59
CA PRO A 57 -0.87 -13.40 -2.57
C PRO A 57 -1.57 -12.17 -1.98
N LEU A 58 -1.59 -12.04 -0.65
CA LEU A 58 -2.29 -10.97 0.07
C LEU A 58 -1.40 -9.76 0.38
N ILE A 59 -0.08 -9.97 0.49
CA ILE A 59 0.86 -8.91 0.85
C ILE A 59 1.56 -8.47 -0.44
N PRO A 60 1.28 -7.26 -0.94
CA PRO A 60 1.95 -6.77 -2.14
C PRO A 60 3.46 -6.67 -1.91
N SER A 61 4.25 -7.12 -2.89
CA SER A 61 5.71 -6.97 -2.90
C SER A 61 6.19 -5.55 -3.21
N THR A 62 5.26 -4.64 -3.53
CA THR A 62 5.57 -3.24 -3.86
C THR A 62 4.81 -2.28 -2.97
N ASN A 63 5.44 -1.17 -2.62
CA ASN A 63 4.84 -0.09 -1.85
C ASN A 63 4.15 0.97 -2.73
N ASN A 64 4.14 0.80 -4.06
CA ASN A 64 3.61 1.76 -5.04
C ASN A 64 2.23 2.32 -4.68
N THR A 65 1.33 1.46 -4.20
CA THR A 65 -0.01 1.88 -3.78
C THR A 65 0.04 2.79 -2.55
N VAL A 66 0.86 2.45 -1.56
CA VAL A 66 1.04 3.22 -0.32
C VAL A 66 1.69 4.57 -0.62
N GLU A 67 2.81 4.56 -1.37
CA GLU A 67 3.51 5.79 -1.76
C GLU A 67 2.59 6.74 -2.53
N ARG A 68 1.75 6.21 -3.41
CA ARG A 68 0.78 7.03 -4.16
C ARG A 68 -0.28 7.65 -3.26
N VAL A 69 -0.76 6.94 -2.23
CA VAL A 69 -1.71 7.48 -1.25
C VAL A 69 -1.05 8.59 -0.43
N ILE A 70 0.16 8.34 0.07
CA ILE A 70 0.93 9.34 0.85
C ILE A 70 1.20 10.59 0.00
N GLY A 71 1.71 10.42 -1.22
CA GLY A 71 1.98 11.56 -2.10
C GLY A 71 0.73 12.38 -2.44
N ARG A 72 -0.45 11.73 -2.53
CA ARG A 72 -1.73 12.45 -2.70
C ARG A 72 -2.17 13.19 -1.45
N PHE A 73 -1.92 12.62 -0.27
CA PHE A 73 -2.17 13.29 1.00
C PHE A 73 -1.28 14.52 1.14
N ASP A 74 0.02 14.37 0.91
CA ASP A 74 0.99 15.47 0.98
C ASP A 74 0.66 16.57 -0.04
N GLN A 75 0.29 16.20 -1.27
CA GLN A 75 -0.15 17.17 -2.27
C GLN A 75 -1.40 17.93 -1.83
N HIS A 76 -2.37 17.24 -1.23
CA HIS A 76 -3.63 17.85 -0.79
C HIS A 76 -3.42 18.84 0.36
N TYR A 77 -2.50 18.54 1.26
CA TYR A 77 -2.19 19.35 2.44
C TYR A 77 -0.88 20.14 2.34
N GLN A 78 -0.31 20.28 1.14
CA GLN A 78 1.02 20.88 0.96
C GLN A 78 1.14 22.30 1.54
N ASN A 79 0.08 23.10 1.42
CA ASN A 79 0.03 24.49 1.91
C ASN A 79 -0.65 24.60 3.29
N PHE A 80 -0.90 23.48 3.95
CA PHE A 80 -1.58 23.43 5.23
C PHE A 80 -0.58 23.65 6.37
N CYS A 81 -0.87 24.55 7.31
CA CYS A 81 0.06 24.91 8.40
C CYS A 81 0.13 23.88 9.54
N GLY A 82 -0.39 22.66 9.33
CA GLY A 82 -0.50 21.61 10.34
C GLY A 82 -1.86 21.57 11.02
N PHE A 83 -2.09 20.52 11.79
CA PHE A 83 -3.35 20.29 12.51
C PHE A 83 -3.28 20.90 13.92
N GLU A 84 -4.41 21.42 14.41
CA GLU A 84 -4.51 22.02 15.75
C GLU A 84 -4.38 20.97 16.86
N SER A 85 -4.86 19.74 16.62
CA SER A 85 -4.75 18.60 17.53
C SER A 85 -4.71 17.26 16.78
N ILE A 86 -4.43 16.17 17.52
CA ILE A 86 -4.52 14.80 16.98
C ILE A 86 -5.97 14.47 16.58
N ALA A 87 -6.96 14.95 17.35
CA ALA A 87 -8.36 14.72 17.04
C ALA A 87 -8.73 15.39 15.70
N ASP A 88 -8.26 16.62 15.47
CA ASP A 88 -8.47 17.31 14.20
C ASP A 88 -7.77 16.56 13.07
N ALA A 89 -6.51 16.15 13.26
CA ALA A 89 -5.79 15.35 12.27
C ALA A 89 -6.57 14.08 11.86
N GLN A 90 -7.21 13.40 12.81
CA GLN A 90 -8.06 12.24 12.53
C GLN A 90 -9.30 12.61 11.72
N CYS A 91 -9.97 13.73 12.02
CA CYS A 91 -11.10 14.23 11.23
C CYS A 91 -10.68 14.56 9.80
N TYR A 92 -9.54 15.23 9.61
CA TYR A 92 -9.00 15.54 8.29
C TYR A 92 -8.64 14.26 7.52
N LEU A 93 -8.00 13.29 8.17
CA LEU A 93 -7.69 12.00 7.56
C LEU A 93 -8.96 11.25 7.12
N ALA A 94 -10.02 11.27 7.93
CA ALA A 94 -11.31 10.66 7.60
C ALA A 94 -11.97 11.29 6.37
N VAL A 95 -11.87 12.61 6.22
CA VAL A 95 -12.35 13.34 5.04
C VAL A 95 -11.47 13.03 3.83
N PHE A 96 -10.15 13.08 3.99
CA PHE A 96 -9.20 12.78 2.93
C PHE A 96 -9.42 11.37 2.37
N GLU A 97 -9.61 10.37 3.23
CA GLU A 97 -9.85 8.99 2.81
C GLU A 97 -11.04 8.90 1.83
N LYS A 98 -12.14 9.60 2.14
CA LYS A 98 -13.33 9.65 1.26
C LYS A 98 -13.01 10.36 -0.04
N LEU A 99 -12.42 11.56 0.04
CA LEU A 99 -12.05 12.34 -1.13
C LEU A 99 -11.13 11.54 -2.04
N TYR A 100 -10.08 10.94 -1.52
CA TYR A 100 -9.13 10.12 -2.27
C TYR A 100 -9.84 8.95 -2.96
N ARG A 101 -10.68 8.20 -2.24
CA ARG A 101 -11.38 7.01 -2.77
C ARG A 101 -12.37 7.32 -3.90
N PHE A 102 -13.01 8.49 -3.86
CA PHE A 102 -14.07 8.88 -4.81
C PHE A 102 -13.60 9.83 -5.91
N THR A 103 -12.49 10.54 -5.74
CA THR A 103 -12.02 11.51 -6.73
C THR A 103 -11.42 10.78 -7.94
N PRO A 104 -11.94 11.01 -9.17
CA PRO A 104 -11.34 10.44 -10.35
C PRO A 104 -9.92 10.97 -10.61
N PHE A 105 -9.05 10.12 -11.15
CA PHE A 105 -7.75 10.57 -11.63
C PHE A 105 -7.91 11.61 -12.75
N SER A 106 -7.01 12.60 -12.76
CA SER A 106 -7.02 13.70 -13.74
C SER A 106 -6.92 13.19 -15.19
N GLN A 107 -7.25 14.07 -16.14
CA GLN A 107 -7.15 13.76 -17.57
C GLN A 107 -5.71 13.53 -18.03
N ASP A 108 -4.72 14.05 -17.31
CA ASP A 108 -3.29 13.82 -17.60
C ASP A 108 -2.79 12.46 -17.11
N ALA A 109 -3.60 11.72 -16.34
CA ALA A 109 -3.23 10.39 -15.89
C ALA A 109 -3.12 9.39 -17.06
N GLN A 110 -2.41 8.28 -16.82
CA GLN A 110 -2.24 7.22 -17.79
C GLN A 110 -3.60 6.66 -18.25
N PRO A 111 -3.73 6.22 -19.52
CA PRO A 111 -5.03 5.84 -20.09
C PRO A 111 -5.80 4.77 -19.31
N SER A 112 -5.10 3.85 -18.64
CA SER A 112 -5.72 2.76 -17.87
C SER A 112 -6.52 3.25 -16.64
N VAL A 113 -6.14 4.38 -16.06
CA VAL A 113 -6.70 4.91 -14.80
C VAL A 113 -7.42 6.25 -14.95
N ARG A 114 -7.21 6.94 -16.06
CA ARG A 114 -7.79 8.26 -16.35
C ARG A 114 -9.31 8.29 -16.16
N GLY A 115 -9.81 9.31 -15.47
CA GLY A 115 -11.24 9.52 -15.26
C GLY A 115 -11.94 8.49 -14.37
N LYS A 116 -11.20 7.54 -13.80
CA LYS A 116 -11.71 6.58 -12.81
C LYS A 116 -11.23 6.97 -11.43
N SER A 117 -12.06 6.75 -10.40
CA SER A 117 -11.65 6.87 -9.00
C SER A 117 -10.95 5.59 -8.52
N PRO A 118 -10.19 5.62 -7.42
CA PRO A 118 -9.62 4.42 -6.82
C PRO A 118 -10.65 3.31 -6.56
N LEU A 119 -11.87 3.65 -6.12
CA LEU A 119 -12.92 2.64 -5.91
C LEU A 119 -13.39 2.03 -7.24
N GLN A 120 -13.55 2.83 -8.29
CA GLN A 120 -13.92 2.30 -9.61
C GLN A 120 -12.82 1.39 -10.19
N LEU A 121 -11.54 1.71 -9.94
CA LEU A 121 -10.43 0.82 -10.33
C LEU A 121 -10.43 -0.50 -9.56
N ALA A 122 -10.90 -0.49 -8.31
CA ALA A 122 -11.08 -1.70 -7.52
C ALA A 122 -12.36 -2.48 -7.89
N GLY A 123 -13.14 -2.03 -8.89
CA GLY A 123 -14.32 -2.72 -9.40
C GLY A 123 -15.64 -2.33 -8.73
N TYR A 124 -15.64 -1.31 -7.87
CA TYR A 124 -16.86 -0.84 -7.21
C TYR A 124 -17.68 0.10 -8.11
N ASP A 125 -19.00 -0.11 -8.15
CA ASP A 125 -19.93 0.83 -8.78
C ASP A 125 -20.26 1.98 -7.82
N THR A 126 -19.64 3.13 -8.04
CA THR A 126 -19.83 4.33 -7.22
C THR A 126 -21.02 5.18 -7.64
N SER A 127 -21.73 4.85 -8.73
CA SER A 127 -22.80 5.70 -9.27
C SER A 127 -24.07 5.72 -8.42
N GLN A 128 -24.29 4.66 -7.62
CA GLN A 128 -25.52 4.45 -6.84
C GLN A 128 -25.29 4.48 -5.32
N LEU A 129 -24.15 4.98 -4.85
CA LEU A 129 -23.87 5.00 -3.41
C LEU A 129 -24.64 6.12 -2.68
N PRO A 130 -25.45 5.78 -1.67
CA PRO A 130 -26.10 6.80 -0.85
C PRO A 130 -25.08 7.65 -0.09
N MET A 131 -25.33 8.96 -0.01
CA MET A 131 -24.50 9.88 0.78
C MET A 131 -24.43 9.48 2.26
N THR A 132 -25.48 8.86 2.80
CA THR A 132 -25.50 8.30 4.16
C THR A 132 -24.44 7.21 4.34
N THR A 133 -24.27 6.33 3.36
CA THR A 133 -23.22 5.29 3.35
C THR A 133 -21.83 5.88 3.28
N ILE A 134 -21.66 6.94 2.48
CA ILE A 134 -20.38 7.66 2.36
C ILE A 134 -20.03 8.36 3.68
N THR A 135 -21.01 8.80 4.48
CA THR A 135 -20.81 9.62 5.69
C THR A 135 -20.89 8.85 7.01
N ALA A 136 -21.18 7.54 7.00
CA ALA A 136 -21.38 6.69 8.19
C ALA A 136 -20.12 6.41 9.06
N GLY A 137 -19.03 7.18 8.91
CA GLY A 137 -17.79 7.01 9.68
C GLY A 137 -16.58 6.61 8.84
N LEU A 138 -15.55 6.06 9.49
CA LEU A 138 -14.20 5.87 8.91
C LEU A 138 -14.13 4.84 7.77
N SER A 139 -15.08 3.92 7.67
CA SER A 139 -15.10 2.94 6.57
C SER A 139 -16.44 2.94 5.86
N ILE A 140 -16.39 3.00 4.54
CA ILE A 140 -17.56 2.80 3.69
C ILE A 140 -17.98 1.35 3.89
N VAL A 141 -19.08 1.13 4.60
CA VAL A 141 -19.74 -0.19 4.62
C VAL A 141 -20.45 -0.31 3.30
N TRP A 142 -19.89 -1.10 2.38
CA TRP A 142 -20.57 -1.36 1.13
C TRP A 142 -21.87 -2.09 1.43
N PRO A 143 -23.05 -1.64 0.93
CA PRO A 143 -24.24 -2.45 1.03
C PRO A 143 -23.92 -3.77 0.35
N VAL A 144 -24.02 -4.89 1.07
CA VAL A 144 -23.68 -6.23 0.56
C VAL A 144 -24.36 -6.38 -0.80
N GLN A 145 -23.56 -6.40 -1.86
CA GLN A 145 -24.05 -6.77 -3.17
C GLN A 145 -24.33 -8.27 -3.07
N THR A 146 -25.61 -8.64 -2.95
CA THR A 146 -26.03 -9.99 -3.29
C THR A 146 -25.71 -10.19 -4.77
N GLN A 147 -24.50 -10.66 -5.07
CA GLN A 147 -24.30 -11.43 -6.28
C GLN A 147 -25.23 -12.62 -6.15
N GLU A 148 -26.33 -12.62 -6.89
CA GLU A 148 -27.02 -13.86 -7.22
C GLU A 148 -25.97 -14.77 -7.86
N ALA A 149 -25.49 -15.75 -7.11
CA ALA A 149 -24.70 -16.83 -7.67
C ALA A 149 -25.50 -17.40 -8.85
N PRO A 150 -24.88 -17.64 -10.01
CA PRO A 150 -25.57 -18.36 -11.07
C PRO A 150 -26.01 -19.70 -10.48
N LEU A 151 -27.33 -19.89 -10.39
CA LEU A 151 -27.95 -21.15 -10.01
C LEU A 151 -27.35 -22.23 -10.90
N VAL A 152 -26.47 -23.06 -10.34
CA VAL A 152 -26.09 -24.31 -10.99
C VAL A 152 -27.39 -25.12 -11.08
N PRO A 153 -27.89 -25.46 -12.28
CA PRO A 153 -29.03 -26.34 -12.37
C PRO A 153 -28.61 -27.69 -11.79
N SER A 154 -29.26 -28.09 -10.70
CA SER A 154 -29.15 -29.45 -10.20
C SER A 154 -29.79 -30.40 -11.20
N LEU A 155 -28.95 -31.19 -11.88
CA LEU A 155 -29.29 -32.47 -12.50
C LEU A 155 -28.20 -33.48 -12.14
#